data_AF-A0A2S2FH01-F1
#
_entry.id   AF-A0A2S2FH01-F1
#
_cell.length_a   1.000
_cell.length_b   1.000
_cell.length_c   1.000
_cell.angle_alpha   90.00
_cell.angle_beta   90.00
_cell.angle_gamma   90.00
#
_symmetry.space_group_name_H-M   'P 1'
#
loop_
_entity.id
_entity.type
_entity.pdbx_description
1 polymer ?
#
loop_
_entity_poly.entity_id
_entity_poly.type
_entity_poly.pdbx_seq_one_letter_code
_entity_poly.pdbx_strand_id
1 'polypeptide(L)' 'MYVCLCRGITDQDIKDAMANGAESYREVRELLDLGTCCGRCAPEAKSIINEELALVAARISVAA' A
#
# COMPACT_ATOMS: atom_id res chain seq x y z
N MET A 1 -10.56 -5.61 -1.52
CA MET A 1 -11.48 -4.45 -1.53
C MET A 1 -10.96 -3.32 -2.42
N TYR A 2 -11.82 -2.57 -3.10
CA TYR A 2 -11.39 -1.33 -3.78
C TYR A 2 -11.02 -0.26 -2.78
N VAL A 3 -9.79 0.24 -2.87
CA VAL A 3 -9.26 1.30 -2.00
C VAL A 3 -9.35 2.65 -2.70
N CYS A 4 -9.02 2.72 -4.00
CA CYS A 4 -9.15 3.94 -4.79
C CYS A 4 -10.14 3.77 -5.94
N LEU A 5 -11.37 4.28 -5.76
CA LEU A 5 -12.42 4.22 -6.77
C LEU A 5 -12.09 5.04 -8.03
N CYS A 6 -11.37 6.16 -7.89
CA CYS A 6 -11.04 7.01 -9.04
C CYS A 6 -10.05 6.37 -10.02
N ARG A 7 -9.24 5.41 -9.54
CA ARG A 7 -8.20 4.75 -10.33
C ARG A 7 -8.43 3.23 -10.46
N GLY A 8 -9.48 2.70 -9.83
CA GLY A 8 -9.78 1.27 -9.83
C GLY A 8 -8.73 0.43 -9.10
N ILE A 9 -8.11 0.96 -8.04
CA ILE A 9 -7.02 0.28 -7.31
C ILE A 9 -7.60 -0.46 -6.10
N THR A 10 -7.23 -1.71 -5.95
CA THR A 10 -7.59 -2.60 -4.86
C THR A 10 -6.52 -2.63 -3.77
N ASP A 11 -6.89 -3.17 -2.61
CA ASP A 11 -5.96 -3.57 -1.55
C ASP A 11 -4.91 -4.56 -2.05
N GLN A 12 -5.30 -5.53 -2.89
CA GLN A 12 -4.36 -6.49 -3.46
C GLN A 12 -3.32 -5.81 -4.34
N ASP A 13 -3.71 -4.84 -5.17
CA ASP A 13 -2.76 -4.09 -6.00
C ASP A 13 -1.71 -3.35 -5.14
N ILE A 14 -2.14 -2.79 -4.00
CA ILE A 14 -1.24 -2.13 -3.03
C ILE A 14 -0.27 -3.15 -2.43
N LYS A 15 -0.78 -4.31 -2.00
CA LYS A 15 0.03 -5.38 -1.41
C LYS A 15 1.02 -5.97 -2.42
N ASP A 16 0.61 -6.13 -3.67
CA ASP A 16 1.47 -6.60 -4.75
C ASP A 16 2.56 -5.57 -5.06
N ALA A 17 2.25 -4.27 -5.08
CA ALA A 17 3.28 -3.24 -5.22
C ALA A 17 4.31 -3.28 -4.07
N MET A 18 3.86 -3.52 -2.84
CA MET A 18 4.77 -3.68 -1.69
C MET A 18 5.60 -4.96 -1.78
N ALA A 19 5.01 -6.09 -2.20
CA ALA A 19 5.74 -7.33 -2.43
C ALA A 19 6.81 -7.19 -3.53
N ASN A 20 6.60 -6.27 -4.47
CA ASN A 20 7.56 -5.90 -5.51
C ASN A 20 8.57 -4.82 -5.08
N GLY A 21 8.61 -4.46 -3.79
CA GLY A 21 9.64 -3.61 -3.21
C GLY A 21 9.21 -2.18 -2.89
N ALA A 22 7.94 -1.82 -3.03
CA ALA A 22 7.47 -0.52 -2.55
C ALA A 22 7.40 -0.50 -1.01
N GLU A 23 8.05 0.47 -0.37
CA GLU A 23 8.14 0.56 1.10
C GLU A 23 7.43 1.79 1.66
N SER A 24 6.79 2.59 0.80
CA SER A 24 6.13 3.83 1.22
C SER A 24 4.86 4.14 0.42
N TYR A 25 3.95 4.92 1.02
CA TYR A 25 2.80 5.47 0.31
C TYR A 25 3.19 6.26 -0.94
N ARG A 26 4.36 6.92 -0.90
CA ARG A 26 4.85 7.68 -2.04
C ARG A 26 5.17 6.76 -3.22
N GLU A 27 5.90 5.68 -2.98
CA GLU A 27 6.24 4.71 -4.02
C GLU A 27 5.01 3.99 -4.56
N VAL A 28 4.10 3.55 -3.68
CA VAL A 28 2.83 2.94 -4.11
C VAL A 28 2.01 3.91 -4.96
N ARG A 29 1.99 5.20 -4.61
CA ARG A 29 1.35 6.25 -5.41
C ARG A 29 1.98 6.42 -6.78
N GLU A 30 3.31 6.46 -6.84
CA GLU A 30 4.04 6.63 -8.11
C GLU A 30 3.85 5.41 -9.02
N LEU A 31 3.78 4.19 -8.46
CA LEU A 31 3.58 2.96 -9.22
C LEU A 31 2.15 2.76 -9.72
N LEU A 32 1.15 3.07 -8.89
CA LEU A 32 -0.25 2.72 -9.16
C LEU A 32 -1.12 3.93 -9.52
N ASP A 33 -0.57 5.14 -9.57
CA ASP A 33 -1.33 6.39 -9.65
C ASP A 33 -2.30 6.60 -8.45
N LEU A 34 -2.05 5.95 -7.32
CA LEU A 34 -2.93 5.95 -6.14
C LEU A 34 -3.17 7.37 -5.58
N GLY A 35 -4.44 7.73 -5.42
CA GLY A 35 -4.83 8.99 -4.77
C GLY A 35 -4.44 10.25 -5.55
N THR A 36 -4.16 10.14 -6.85
CA THR A 36 -3.81 11.27 -7.74
C THR A 36 -5.03 12.04 -8.28
N CYS A 37 -6.25 11.57 -8.02
CA CYS A 37 -7.50 12.24 -8.39
C CYS A 37 -8.12 13.01 -7.22
N CYS A 38 -8.97 12.38 -6.41
CA CYS A 38 -9.68 13.05 -5.29
C CYS A 38 -8.98 12.93 -3.93
N GLY A 39 -7.97 12.06 -3.81
CA GLY A 39 -7.19 11.85 -2.57
C GLY A 39 -7.90 11.15 -1.40
N ARG A 40 -9.21 10.86 -1.51
CA ARG A 40 -10.01 10.31 -0.39
C ARG A 40 -9.58 8.92 0.09
N CYS A 41 -8.90 8.16 -0.76
CA CYS A 41 -8.38 6.83 -0.42
C CYS A 41 -7.12 6.86 0.46
N ALA A 42 -6.50 8.03 0.68
CA ALA A 42 -5.22 8.13 1.35
C ALA A 42 -5.19 7.56 2.78
N PRO A 43 -6.21 7.76 3.65
CA PRO A 43 -6.20 7.19 4.99
C PRO A 43 -6.21 5.65 4.96
N GLU A 44 -7.11 5.07 4.16
CA GLU A 44 -7.27 3.62 4.01
C GLU A 44 -5.98 2.98 3.46
N ALA A 45 -5.45 3.53 2.36
CA ALA A 45 -4.23 3.01 1.76
C ALA A 45 -3.03 3.09 2.70
N LYS A 46 -2.92 4.17 3.50
CA LYS A 46 -1.86 4.27 4.51
C LYS A 46 -2.02 3.22 5.62
N SER A 47 -3.24 2.88 6.03
CA SER A 47 -3.48 1.81 7.01
C SER A 47 -2.93 0.50 6.49
N ILE A 48 -3.32 0.11 5.27
CA ILE A 48 -2.87 -1.12 4.62
C ILE A 48 -1.33 -1.16 4.53
N ILE A 49 -0.71 -0.07 4.07
CA ILE A 49 0.75 0.00 3.93
C ILE A 49 1.44 -0.15 5.29
N ASN A 50 0.95 0.53 6.32
CA ASN A 50 1.54 0.45 7.66
C ASN A 50 1.37 -0.95 8.27
N GLU A 51 0.22 -1.59 8.07
CA GLU A 51 -0.02 -2.97 8.51
C GLU A 51 0.93 -3.96 7.84
N GLU A 52 1.10 -3.86 6.52
CA GLU A 52 2.03 -4.72 5.78
C GLU A 52 3.50 -4.49 6.21
N LEU A 53 3.92 -3.24 6.40
CA LEU A 53 5.26 -2.93 6.94
C LEU A 53 5.47 -3.52 8.34
N ALA A 54 4.47 -3.45 9.21
CA ALA A 54 4.54 -4.04 10.54
C ALA A 54 4.66 -5.57 10.49
N LEU A 55 3.93 -6.23 9.59
CA LEU A 55 4.03 -7.67 9.36
C LEU A 55 5.43 -8.07 8.84
N VAL A 56 5.99 -7.31 7.90
CA VAL A 56 7.35 -7.54 7.39
C VAL A 56 8.38 -7.40 8.52
N ALA A 57 8.28 -6.33 9.32
CA ALA A 57 9.18 -6.13 10.46
C ALA A 57 9.10 -7.26 11.50
N ALA A 58 7.88 -7.71 11.82
CA ALA A 58 7.67 -8.82 12.74
C ALA A 58 8.28 -10.14 12.22
N ARG A 59 8.19 -10.41 10.92
CA ARG A 59 8.78 -11.61 10.29
C ARG A 59 10.30 -11.60 10.35
N ILE A 60 10.93 -10.46 10.09
CA ILE A 60 12.40 -10.32 10.20
C ILE A 60 12.85 -10.59 11.64
N SER A 61 12.06 -10.16 12.62
CA SER A 61 12.38 -10.28 14.05
C SER A 61 12.33 -11.72 14.57
N VAL A 62 11.61 -12.63 13.89
CA VAL A 62 11.51 -14.06 14.25
C VAL A 62 12.57 -14.92 13.55
N ALA A 63 13.19 -14.40 12.49
CA ALA A 63 14.21 -15.12 11.72
C ALA A 63 15.66 -14.87 12.20
N ALA A 64 15.86 -13.96 13.17
CA ALA A 64 17.14 -13.64 13.79
C ALA A 64 17.30 -14.34 15.15
#